data_AF-A0A7L2AD16-F1
#
_entry.id   AF-A0A7L2AD16-F1
#
_cell.length_a   1.000
_cell.length_b   1.000
_cell.length_c   1.000
_cell.angle_alpha   90.00
_cell.angle_beta   90.00
_cell.angle_gamma   90.00
#
_symmetry.space_group_name_H-M   'P 1'
#
loop_
_entity.id
_entity.type
_entity.pdbx_description
1 polymer ?
#
loop_
_entity_poly.entity_id
_entity_poly.type
_entity_poly.pdbx_seq_one_letter_code
_entity_poly.pdbx_strand_id
1 'polypeptide(L)'
;RSQFALKFLDPSFVPITNSLSQELQEKPPKWAFNRTAFARQRQEILQHVDVIKNFSLTKSSVRIGQLMHYDYSSHKYVFSISNNFRSLLPDASPIQNKHYNVCAVVGNSGILTGSQCGQEIDRADFVFRCNFAPTEAFQKDVGRKTNLTTFNPSILEKYYNNLLTIQDRNNFFLSLKKLDGAILWIPAFFFHTSATVTRTLVDFFVEHRGQLKVQLAWPGNIMQHVNRYWKNKHLSPKRLSTGILMYTLASAVCEEIHLYGFWPFGFDPHTREDLPYHYYDKKGTKFTTKWQESHQLPAEFQLLYRMHGEGLAKLTLSRCA
;
A
#
# COMPACT_ATOMS: atom_id res chain seq x y z
N ARG A 1 -11.85 25.82 -38.10
CA ARG A 1 -10.84 24.89 -38.65
C ARG A 1 -9.48 25.51 -38.34
N SER A 2 -8.63 25.02 -37.45
CA SER A 2 -8.51 23.70 -36.83
C SER A 2 -7.65 23.86 -35.56
N GLN A 3 -8.10 23.44 -34.38
CA GLN A 3 -7.79 22.14 -33.77
C GLN A 3 -6.29 21.80 -33.53
N PHE A 4 -5.38 22.79 -33.42
CA PHE A 4 -3.95 22.52 -33.19
C PHE A 4 -3.29 23.32 -32.05
N ALA A 5 -3.96 23.47 -30.90
CA ALA A 5 -3.34 24.04 -29.69
C ALA A 5 -3.39 23.10 -28.45
N LEU A 6 -3.76 21.83 -28.61
CA LEU A 6 -3.88 20.85 -27.51
C LEU A 6 -2.65 19.94 -27.32
N LYS A 7 -1.50 20.28 -27.93
CA LYS A 7 -0.31 19.39 -27.96
C LYS A 7 0.86 19.77 -27.04
N PHE A 8 0.65 20.62 -26.04
CA PHE A 8 1.66 20.92 -25.01
C PHE A 8 1.08 21.01 -23.60
N LEU A 9 0.09 20.18 -23.26
CA LEU A 9 -0.16 19.89 -21.85
C LEU A 9 0.94 18.94 -21.39
N ASP A 10 1.74 19.38 -20.42
CA ASP A 10 2.69 18.53 -19.72
C ASP A 10 1.95 17.26 -19.26
N PRO A 11 2.41 16.05 -19.64
CA PRO A 11 1.80 14.81 -19.17
C PRO A 11 1.83 14.64 -17.64
N SER A 12 2.48 15.55 -16.89
CA SER A 12 2.36 15.69 -15.44
C SER A 12 1.01 16.24 -14.96
N PHE A 13 0.26 16.91 -15.84
CA PHE A 13 -0.99 17.61 -15.52
C PHE A 13 -2.18 16.72 -15.82
N VAL A 14 -2.52 15.78 -14.93
CA VAL A 14 -3.90 15.28 -14.87
C VAL A 14 -4.71 16.38 -14.18
N PRO A 15 -5.63 17.07 -14.88
CA PRO A 15 -6.36 18.17 -14.27
C PRO A 15 -7.19 17.62 -13.11
N ILE A 16 -6.96 18.16 -11.90
CA ILE A 16 -7.96 18.07 -10.84
C ILE A 16 -9.21 18.74 -11.42
N THR A 17 -10.38 18.09 -11.34
CA THR A 17 -11.63 18.70 -11.81
C THR A 17 -11.81 20.06 -11.15
N ASN A 18 -12.30 21.06 -11.88
CA ASN A 18 -12.49 22.43 -11.33
C ASN A 18 -13.27 22.41 -10.00
N SER A 19 -14.21 21.47 -9.85
CA SER A 19 -14.95 21.24 -8.60
C SER A 19 -14.07 20.81 -7.42
N LEU A 20 -13.19 19.82 -7.60
CA LEU A 20 -12.33 19.32 -6.52
C LEU A 20 -11.27 20.37 -6.15
N SER A 21 -10.84 21.19 -7.10
CA SER A 21 -9.94 22.32 -6.83
C SER A 21 -10.60 23.38 -5.96
N GLN A 22 -11.90 23.63 -6.13
CA GLN A 22 -12.68 24.55 -5.28
C GLN A 22 -12.94 23.94 -3.89
N GLU A 23 -13.35 22.67 -3.81
CA GLU A 23 -13.58 21.97 -2.53
C GLU A 23 -12.32 21.91 -1.64
N LEU A 24 -11.14 21.75 -2.24
CA LEU A 24 -9.87 21.77 -1.49
C LEU A 24 -9.50 23.15 -0.94
N GLN A 25 -10.07 24.23 -1.48
CA GLN A 25 -9.83 25.62 -1.03
C GLN A 25 -10.82 26.06 0.05
N GLU A 26 -12.01 25.46 0.09
CA GLU A 26 -12.96 25.68 1.17
C GLU A 26 -12.42 25.09 2.48
N LYS A 27 -12.55 25.79 3.60
CA LYS A 27 -12.11 25.30 4.91
C LYS A 27 -13.19 24.33 5.41
N PRO A 28 -13.02 23.00 5.31
CA PRO A 28 -14.09 22.09 5.67
C PRO A 28 -14.34 22.18 7.19
N PRO A 29 -15.57 21.89 7.65
CA PRO A 29 -15.82 21.69 9.07
C PRO A 29 -14.85 20.64 9.63
N LYS A 30 -14.53 20.74 10.93
CA LYS A 30 -13.63 19.78 11.59
C LYS A 30 -14.15 18.36 11.33
N TRP A 31 -13.32 17.53 10.72
CA TRP A 31 -13.68 16.15 10.38
C TRP A 31 -14.20 15.42 11.61
N ALA A 32 -15.29 14.66 11.43
CA ALA A 32 -15.92 13.87 12.47
C ALA A 32 -16.10 12.43 11.97
N PHE A 33 -15.73 11.47 12.82
CA PHE A 33 -15.86 10.06 12.47
C PHE A 33 -17.31 9.59 12.51
N ASN A 34 -17.79 9.03 11.41
CA ASN A 34 -19.10 8.40 11.32
C ASN A 34 -18.97 6.88 11.49
N ARG A 35 -18.90 6.44 12.76
CA ARG A 35 -18.74 5.02 13.12
C ARG A 35 -19.78 4.11 12.47
N THR A 36 -21.03 4.55 12.40
CA THR A 36 -22.12 3.75 11.81
C THR A 36 -21.93 3.55 10.31
N ALA A 37 -21.58 4.60 9.58
CA ALA A 37 -21.31 4.49 8.15
C ALA A 37 -20.07 3.61 7.88
N PHE A 38 -19.01 3.76 8.67
CA PHE A 38 -17.83 2.91 8.56
C PHE A 38 -18.12 1.43 8.86
N ALA A 39 -18.93 1.14 9.87
CA ALA A 39 -19.32 -0.25 10.18
C ALA A 39 -20.13 -0.89 9.04
N ARG A 40 -21.03 -0.13 8.39
CA ARG A 40 -21.74 -0.57 7.18
C ARG A 40 -20.78 -0.85 6.04
N GLN A 41 -19.82 0.06 5.81
CA GLN A 41 -18.81 -0.13 4.78
C GLN A 41 -17.95 -1.37 5.03
N ARG A 42 -17.54 -1.61 6.28
CA ARG A 42 -16.84 -2.85 6.68
C ARG A 42 -17.67 -4.08 6.31
N GLN A 43 -18.97 -4.09 6.63
CA GLN A 43 -19.85 -5.21 6.27
C GLN A 43 -19.95 -5.39 4.75
N GLU A 44 -20.10 -4.31 3.98
CA GLU A 44 -20.11 -4.37 2.51
C GLU A 44 -18.81 -4.95 1.95
N ILE A 45 -17.65 -4.54 2.46
CA ILE A 45 -16.35 -5.09 2.05
C ILE A 45 -16.30 -6.58 2.34
N LEU A 46 -16.69 -7.00 3.55
CA LEU A 46 -16.63 -8.40 3.99
C LEU A 46 -17.59 -9.32 3.23
N GLN A 47 -18.69 -8.79 2.68
CA GLN A 47 -19.58 -9.54 1.78
C GLN A 47 -18.92 -9.88 0.43
N HIS A 48 -17.96 -9.08 -0.02
CA HIS A 48 -17.28 -9.28 -1.31
C HIS A 48 -15.90 -9.92 -1.17
N VAL A 49 -15.26 -9.72 0.00
CA VAL A 49 -13.88 -10.13 0.27
C VAL A 49 -13.81 -10.76 1.66
N ASP A 50 -13.49 -12.05 1.73
CA ASP A 50 -13.07 -12.69 2.98
C ASP A 50 -11.66 -12.18 3.32
N VAL A 51 -11.58 -11.03 4.00
CA VAL A 51 -10.31 -10.34 4.26
C VAL A 51 -9.38 -11.20 5.10
N ILE A 52 -9.89 -11.91 6.11
CA ILE A 52 -9.08 -12.74 7.00
C ILE A 52 -8.40 -13.86 6.22
N LYS A 53 -9.14 -14.57 5.35
CA LYS A 53 -8.59 -15.63 4.50
C LYS A 53 -7.69 -15.08 3.38
N ASN A 54 -8.07 -13.98 2.74
CA ASN A 54 -7.32 -13.39 1.64
C ASN A 54 -6.04 -12.66 2.10
N PHE A 55 -5.91 -12.37 3.39
CA PHE A 55 -4.73 -11.71 3.92
C PHE A 55 -3.44 -12.52 3.69
N SER A 56 -3.50 -13.85 3.81
CA SER A 56 -2.36 -14.73 3.53
C SER A 56 -2.84 -16.13 3.17
N LEU A 57 -2.17 -16.75 2.20
CA LEU A 57 -2.15 -18.21 2.08
C LEU A 57 -1.64 -18.81 3.39
N THR A 58 -2.12 -20.00 3.73
CA THR A 58 -1.69 -20.78 4.89
C THR A 58 -1.05 -22.08 4.44
N LYS A 59 -0.32 -22.76 5.34
CA LYS A 59 0.29 -24.06 5.02
C LYS A 59 -0.75 -25.07 4.51
N SER A 60 -1.97 -25.04 5.03
CA SER A 60 -3.05 -25.96 4.64
C SER A 60 -3.78 -25.54 3.35
N SER A 61 -3.71 -24.27 2.94
CA SER A 61 -4.42 -23.78 1.76
C SER A 61 -3.71 -24.06 0.42
N VAL A 62 -2.48 -24.59 0.46
CA VAL A 62 -1.69 -24.91 -0.74
C VAL A 62 -1.08 -26.30 -0.69
N ARG A 63 -0.85 -26.89 -1.86
CA ARG A 63 -0.12 -28.16 -2.02
C ARG A 63 1.27 -27.92 -2.62
N ILE A 64 2.25 -28.72 -2.21
CA ILE A 64 3.56 -28.74 -2.88
C ILE A 64 3.33 -29.17 -4.35
N GLY A 65 3.98 -28.47 -5.28
CA GLY A 65 3.81 -28.66 -6.72
C GLY A 65 2.63 -27.88 -7.33
N GLN A 66 1.73 -27.31 -6.52
CA GLN A 66 0.61 -26.50 -7.03
C GLN A 66 1.11 -25.34 -7.89
N LEU A 67 0.47 -25.13 -9.04
CA LEU A 67 0.77 -24.02 -9.94
C LEU A 67 -0.08 -22.81 -9.58
N MET A 68 0.57 -21.72 -9.19
CA MET A 68 -0.05 -20.42 -8.97
C MET A 68 0.05 -19.57 -10.24
N HIS A 69 -1.01 -18.85 -10.56
CA HIS A 69 -1.01 -17.85 -11.63
C HIS A 69 -0.85 -16.44 -11.04
N TYR A 70 -0.78 -15.42 -11.91
CA TYR A 70 -0.56 -14.04 -11.50
C TYR A 70 -1.75 -13.15 -11.86
N ASP A 71 -2.26 -12.38 -10.90
CA ASP A 71 -3.49 -11.58 -11.05
C ASP A 71 -3.42 -10.56 -12.21
N TYR A 72 -2.24 -10.00 -12.47
CA TYR A 72 -2.04 -8.96 -13.48
C TYR A 72 -1.11 -9.38 -14.61
N SER A 73 -1.01 -10.68 -14.90
CA SER A 73 -0.22 -11.19 -16.02
C SER A 73 -1.01 -12.23 -16.82
N SER A 74 -0.53 -12.53 -18.04
CA SER A 74 -1.11 -13.58 -18.86
C SER A 74 -1.13 -14.92 -18.10
N HIS A 75 -2.21 -15.69 -18.29
CA HIS A 75 -2.41 -16.98 -17.61
C HIS A 75 -1.33 -18.02 -17.92
N LYS A 76 -0.52 -17.83 -18.97
CA LYS A 76 0.62 -18.69 -19.31
C LYS A 76 1.74 -18.69 -18.26
N TYR A 77 1.83 -17.63 -17.45
CA TYR A 77 2.86 -17.53 -16.41
C TYR A 77 2.41 -18.28 -15.15
N VAL A 78 3.27 -19.15 -14.66
CA VAL A 78 3.00 -20.00 -13.50
C VAL A 78 4.16 -19.99 -12.50
N PHE A 79 3.84 -20.24 -11.23
CA PHE A 79 4.81 -20.49 -10.16
C PHE A 79 4.45 -21.77 -9.42
N SER A 80 5.35 -22.75 -9.40
CA SER A 80 5.12 -23.97 -8.63
C SER A 80 5.49 -23.77 -7.16
N ILE A 81 4.54 -24.05 -6.26
CA ILE A 81 4.74 -23.98 -4.81
C ILE A 81 5.75 -25.05 -4.36
N SER A 82 6.91 -24.60 -3.88
CA SER A 82 7.94 -25.50 -3.33
C SER A 82 7.66 -25.83 -1.86
N ASN A 83 8.35 -26.86 -1.35
CA ASN A 83 8.37 -27.16 0.09
C ASN A 83 8.85 -25.94 0.90
N ASN A 84 9.93 -25.30 0.44
CA ASN A 84 10.50 -24.10 1.07
C ASN A 84 9.47 -22.97 1.14
N PHE A 85 8.78 -22.65 0.04
CA PHE A 85 7.73 -21.62 0.03
C PHE A 85 6.62 -21.95 1.03
N ARG A 86 6.08 -23.18 0.96
CA ARG A 86 4.99 -23.62 1.87
C ARG A 86 5.42 -23.54 3.34
N SER A 87 6.67 -23.85 3.64
CA SER A 87 7.19 -23.83 5.01
C SER A 87 7.30 -22.42 5.61
N LEU A 88 7.27 -21.36 4.79
CA LEU A 88 7.24 -19.96 5.22
C LEU A 88 5.83 -19.38 5.37
N LEU A 89 4.80 -20.14 4.99
CA LEU A 89 3.41 -19.72 5.17
C LEU A 89 2.99 -19.85 6.64
N PRO A 90 2.14 -18.96 7.15
CA PRO A 90 1.59 -19.10 8.49
C PRO A 90 0.61 -20.28 8.56
N ASP A 91 0.39 -20.81 9.77
CA ASP A 91 -0.58 -21.90 9.97
C ASP A 91 -2.03 -21.39 9.94
N ALA A 92 -2.25 -20.18 10.45
CA ALA A 92 -3.51 -19.45 10.43
C ALA A 92 -3.29 -18.02 9.95
N SER A 93 -4.36 -17.29 9.63
CA SER A 93 -4.22 -15.89 9.19
C SER A 93 -3.58 -15.04 10.31
N PRO A 94 -2.50 -14.27 10.03
CA PRO A 94 -1.85 -13.42 11.04
C PRO A 94 -2.76 -12.36 11.66
N ILE A 95 -3.87 -12.04 10.98
CA ILE A 95 -4.85 -11.05 11.44
C ILE A 95 -6.13 -11.69 12.03
N GLN A 96 -6.16 -13.01 12.20
CA GLN A 96 -7.30 -13.69 12.81
C GLN A 96 -7.51 -13.21 14.25
N ASN A 97 -8.75 -12.84 14.57
CA ASN A 97 -9.16 -12.32 15.88
C ASN A 97 -8.35 -11.09 16.34
N LYS A 98 -7.82 -10.30 15.40
CA LYS A 98 -7.13 -9.04 15.69
C LYS A 98 -8.09 -7.88 15.51
N HIS A 99 -8.11 -7.00 16.51
CA HIS A 99 -8.89 -5.78 16.53
C HIS A 99 -8.02 -4.65 17.06
N TYR A 100 -8.01 -3.54 16.34
CA TYR A 100 -7.25 -2.33 16.64
C TYR A 100 -8.23 -1.16 16.64
N ASN A 101 -8.05 -0.21 17.55
CA ASN A 101 -8.98 0.92 17.62
C ASN A 101 -8.68 1.91 16.49
N VAL A 102 -7.56 2.64 16.55
CA VAL A 102 -7.16 3.58 15.50
C VAL A 102 -6.02 3.01 14.67
N CYS A 103 -6.21 2.96 13.35
CA CYS A 103 -5.17 2.56 12.42
C CYS A 103 -4.73 3.72 11.53
N ALA A 104 -3.42 3.82 11.29
CA ALA A 104 -2.87 4.70 10.27
C ALA A 104 -2.46 3.87 9.04
N VAL A 105 -2.97 4.25 7.87
CA VAL A 105 -2.49 3.73 6.59
C VAL A 105 -1.67 4.82 5.93
N VAL A 106 -0.38 4.54 5.71
CA VAL A 106 0.60 5.51 5.21
C VAL A 106 0.95 5.14 3.77
N GLY A 107 0.43 5.93 2.84
CA GLY A 107 0.89 5.98 1.45
C GLY A 107 2.22 6.73 1.35
N ASN A 108 2.77 6.79 0.14
CA ASN A 108 4.14 7.25 -0.06
C ASN A 108 4.26 8.65 -0.65
N SER A 109 3.16 9.40 -0.80
CA SER A 109 3.17 10.70 -1.48
C SER A 109 4.13 11.73 -0.85
N GLY A 110 4.73 12.56 -1.70
CA GLY A 110 5.56 13.70 -1.32
C GLY A 110 4.88 14.70 -0.39
N ILE A 111 3.55 14.73 -0.31
CA ILE A 111 2.77 15.58 0.60
C ILE A 111 3.16 15.40 2.08
N LEU A 112 3.76 14.27 2.43
CA LEU A 112 4.23 14.04 3.80
C LEU A 112 5.48 14.86 4.15
N THR A 113 6.25 15.32 3.16
CA THR A 113 7.50 16.06 3.39
C THR A 113 7.22 17.36 4.15
N GLY A 114 7.79 17.51 5.35
CA GLY A 114 7.56 18.67 6.21
C GLY A 114 6.18 18.72 6.85
N SER A 115 5.39 17.63 6.79
CA SER A 115 4.07 17.53 7.42
C SER A 115 4.13 17.47 8.95
N GLN A 116 5.25 17.01 9.52
CA GLN A 116 5.41 16.73 10.94
C GLN A 116 4.40 15.73 11.51
N CYS A 117 3.78 14.91 10.66
CA CYS A 117 2.76 13.94 11.05
C CYS A 117 3.30 12.71 11.77
N GLY A 118 4.62 12.57 11.94
CA GLY A 118 5.21 11.36 12.48
C GLY A 118 4.76 11.01 13.89
N GLN A 119 4.60 12.01 14.76
CA GLN A 119 4.10 11.77 16.11
C GLN A 119 2.62 11.35 16.11
N GLU A 120 1.78 11.96 15.26
CA GLU A 120 0.35 11.59 15.13
C GLU A 120 0.21 10.17 14.58
N ILE A 121 0.97 9.82 13.53
CA ILE A 121 1.00 8.47 12.95
C ILE A 121 1.43 7.44 14.00
N ASP A 122 2.47 7.73 14.78
CA ASP A 122 2.99 6.81 15.80
C ASP A 122 2.04 6.66 17.01
N ARG A 123 1.01 7.50 17.16
CA ARG A 123 -0.05 7.31 18.18
C ARG A 123 -1.08 6.27 17.79
N ALA A 124 -1.22 5.92 16.51
CA ALA A 124 -2.14 4.88 16.07
C ALA A 124 -1.79 3.51 16.70
N ASP A 125 -2.80 2.69 16.97
CA ASP A 125 -2.62 1.34 17.53
C ASP A 125 -1.94 0.41 16.52
N PHE A 126 -2.20 0.61 15.23
CA PHE A 126 -1.60 -0.16 14.16
C PHE A 126 -1.26 0.71 12.94
N VAL A 127 -0.04 0.57 12.41
CA VAL A 127 0.44 1.33 11.25
C VAL A 127 0.73 0.42 10.07
N PHE A 128 0.01 0.66 8.96
CA PHE A 128 0.22 0.04 7.66
C PHE A 128 1.11 0.95 6.79
N ARG A 129 2.17 0.40 6.19
CA ARG A 129 3.06 1.10 5.26
C ARG A 129 3.12 0.37 3.91
N CYS A 130 3.44 1.11 2.86
CA CYS A 130 3.43 0.60 1.49
C CYS A 130 4.85 0.42 0.94
N ASN A 131 5.12 -0.76 0.35
CA ASN A 131 6.28 -1.06 -0.48
C ASN A 131 7.64 -0.85 0.22
N PHE A 132 7.74 -1.25 1.49
CA PHE A 132 8.97 -1.18 2.28
C PHE A 132 9.57 0.23 2.33
N ALA A 133 8.71 1.25 2.36
CA ALA A 133 9.13 2.64 2.33
C ALA A 133 10.01 3.02 3.54
N PRO A 134 11.07 3.82 3.35
CA PRO A 134 12.01 4.18 4.40
C PRO A 134 11.39 5.12 5.44
N THR A 135 11.76 4.96 6.71
CA THR A 135 11.26 5.79 7.82
C THR A 135 12.36 6.53 8.57
N GLU A 136 13.58 6.01 8.67
CA GLU A 136 14.63 6.52 9.57
C GLU A 136 14.96 8.01 9.34
N ALA A 137 15.20 8.39 8.09
CA ALA A 137 15.50 9.78 7.71
C ALA A 137 14.25 10.69 7.69
N PHE A 138 13.04 10.10 7.76
CA PHE A 138 11.76 10.78 7.54
C PHE A 138 10.84 10.72 8.77
N GLN A 139 11.33 10.21 9.89
CA GLN A 139 10.52 9.85 11.07
C GLN A 139 9.69 11.02 11.61
N LYS A 140 10.18 12.26 11.46
CA LYS A 140 9.44 13.46 11.88
C LYS A 140 8.12 13.61 11.12
N ASP A 141 8.11 13.22 9.86
CA ASP A 141 6.99 13.38 8.95
C ASP A 141 6.13 12.12 8.86
N VAL A 142 6.76 10.93 8.84
CA VAL A 142 6.08 9.66 8.57
C VAL A 142 6.03 8.70 9.76
N GLY A 143 6.67 9.04 10.87
CA GLY A 143 6.74 8.22 12.07
C GLY A 143 7.72 7.06 11.95
N ARG A 144 7.95 6.34 13.05
CA ARG A 144 8.80 5.14 13.10
C ARG A 144 8.01 3.84 13.24
N LYS A 145 6.81 3.90 13.84
CA LYS A 145 5.98 2.71 14.13
C LYS A 145 5.60 2.03 12.82
N THR A 146 5.80 0.73 12.77
CA THR A 146 5.42 -0.11 11.63
C THR A 146 4.91 -1.42 12.18
N ASN A 147 3.64 -1.73 11.93
CA ASN A 147 3.05 -3.01 12.30
C ASN A 147 2.83 -3.90 11.08
N LEU A 148 2.65 -3.29 9.90
CA LEU A 148 2.66 -3.96 8.61
C LEU A 148 3.36 -3.10 7.58
N THR A 149 4.21 -3.70 6.76
CA THR A 149 4.67 -3.09 5.51
C THR A 149 4.56 -4.07 4.35
N THR A 150 4.05 -3.62 3.21
CA THR A 150 4.01 -4.47 2.02
C THR A 150 5.38 -4.55 1.36
N PHE A 151 5.67 -5.68 0.72
CA PHE A 151 6.97 -5.93 0.08
C PHE A 151 6.78 -6.62 -1.26
N ASN A 152 6.84 -5.85 -2.35
CA ASN A 152 6.92 -6.45 -3.68
C ASN A 152 8.30 -7.14 -3.82
N PRO A 153 8.38 -8.42 -4.21
CA PRO A 153 9.67 -9.09 -4.38
C PRO A 153 10.69 -8.34 -5.24
N SER A 154 10.24 -7.55 -6.24
CA SER A 154 11.15 -6.72 -7.07
C SER A 154 11.95 -5.66 -6.28
N ILE A 155 11.61 -5.40 -5.02
CA ILE A 155 12.41 -4.56 -4.12
C ILE A 155 13.81 -5.14 -3.93
N LEU A 156 13.96 -6.48 -3.90
CA LEU A 156 15.29 -7.10 -3.82
C LEU A 156 16.16 -6.77 -5.02
N GLU A 157 15.59 -6.83 -6.22
CA GLU A 157 16.30 -6.48 -7.46
C GLU A 157 16.70 -5.01 -7.45
N LYS A 158 15.76 -4.13 -7.08
CA LYS A 158 15.95 -2.68 -7.17
C LYS A 158 16.87 -2.09 -6.10
N TYR A 159 16.83 -2.62 -4.87
CA TYR A 159 17.48 -1.99 -3.72
C TYR A 159 18.49 -2.88 -2.98
N TYR A 160 18.47 -4.19 -3.24
CA TYR A 160 19.34 -5.15 -2.57
C TYR A 160 20.10 -6.04 -3.55
N ASN A 161 20.22 -5.62 -4.81
CA ASN A 161 21.04 -6.29 -5.84
C ASN A 161 20.82 -7.81 -5.89
N ASN A 162 19.57 -8.25 -5.82
CA ASN A 162 19.17 -9.66 -5.80
C ASN A 162 19.88 -10.53 -4.73
N LEU A 163 20.35 -9.92 -3.63
CA LEU A 163 21.07 -10.60 -2.55
C LEU A 163 22.33 -11.35 -3.02
N LEU A 164 22.98 -10.85 -4.08
CA LEU A 164 24.13 -11.50 -4.70
C LEU A 164 25.41 -11.45 -3.85
N THR A 165 25.58 -10.41 -3.01
CA THR A 165 26.77 -10.24 -2.17
C THR A 165 26.45 -10.42 -0.68
N ILE A 166 27.49 -10.69 0.12
CA ILE A 166 27.38 -10.75 1.59
C ILE A 166 26.88 -9.42 2.14
N GLN A 167 27.34 -8.29 1.59
CA GLN A 167 26.92 -6.97 2.02
C GLN A 167 25.44 -6.73 1.73
N ASP A 168 24.95 -7.10 0.55
CA ASP A 168 23.54 -6.96 0.17
C ASP A 168 22.63 -7.79 1.07
N ARG A 169 23.04 -9.03 1.35
CA ARG A 169 22.36 -9.95 2.28
C ARG A 169 22.31 -9.39 3.70
N ASN A 170 23.42 -8.85 4.19
CA ASN A 170 23.48 -8.21 5.51
C ASN A 170 22.60 -6.95 5.57
N ASN A 171 22.62 -6.10 4.53
CA ASN A 171 21.76 -4.92 4.46
C ASN A 171 20.28 -5.29 4.53
N PHE A 172 19.88 -6.33 3.79
CA PHE A 172 18.50 -6.83 3.82
C PHE A 172 18.14 -7.42 5.18
N PHE A 173 19.03 -8.25 5.76
CA PHE A 173 18.85 -8.81 7.10
C PHE A 173 18.66 -7.71 8.16
N LEU A 174 19.51 -6.68 8.16
CA LEU A 174 19.40 -5.55 9.07
C LEU A 174 18.11 -4.77 8.87
N SER A 175 17.67 -4.59 7.61
CA SER A 175 16.40 -3.93 7.29
C SER A 175 15.20 -4.71 7.85
N LEU A 176 15.22 -6.05 7.74
CA LEU A 176 14.18 -6.92 8.31
C LEU A 176 14.24 -6.95 9.83
N LYS A 177 15.44 -6.93 10.43
CA LYS A 177 15.61 -6.91 11.89
C LYS A 177 14.97 -5.66 12.52
N LYS A 178 15.01 -4.52 11.83
CA LYS A 178 14.36 -3.27 12.27
C LYS A 178 12.83 -3.36 12.31
N LEU A 179 12.23 -4.28 11.56
CA LEU A 179 10.77 -4.50 11.60
C LEU A 179 10.31 -5.23 12.87
N ASP A 180 11.23 -5.82 13.64
CA ASP A 180 10.93 -6.60 14.85
C ASP A 180 9.77 -7.59 14.59
N GLY A 181 8.66 -7.50 15.34
CA GLY A 181 7.50 -8.39 15.21
C GLY A 181 6.47 -7.98 14.16
N ALA A 182 6.75 -6.99 13.30
CA ALA A 182 5.82 -6.51 12.29
C ALA A 182 5.53 -7.56 11.21
N ILE A 183 4.41 -7.38 10.51
CA ILE A 183 4.03 -8.20 9.36
C ILE A 183 4.70 -7.66 8.09
N LEU A 184 5.47 -8.52 7.42
CA LEU A 184 5.93 -8.29 6.06
C LEU A 184 4.96 -8.97 5.09
N TRP A 185 4.19 -8.15 4.37
CA TRP A 185 3.11 -8.62 3.50
C TRP A 185 3.56 -8.68 2.04
N ILE A 186 3.76 -9.88 1.50
CA ILE A 186 4.54 -10.13 0.27
C ILE A 186 3.63 -10.63 -0.88
N PRO A 187 3.13 -9.75 -1.76
CA PRO A 187 2.28 -10.13 -2.89
C PRO A 187 3.07 -10.72 -4.06
N ALA A 188 3.56 -11.94 -3.89
CA ALA A 188 4.35 -12.64 -4.90
C ALA A 188 3.56 -13.06 -6.15
N PHE A 189 2.23 -13.17 -6.06
CA PHE A 189 1.37 -13.68 -7.15
C PHE A 189 0.59 -12.58 -7.88
N PHE A 190 1.06 -11.32 -7.83
CA PHE A 190 0.43 -10.23 -8.58
C PHE A 190 1.05 -10.05 -9.97
N PHE A 191 2.38 -10.14 -10.08
CA PHE A 191 3.13 -9.92 -11.33
C PHE A 191 4.08 -11.08 -11.60
N HIS A 192 4.07 -11.61 -12.83
CA HIS A 192 4.97 -12.70 -13.20
C HIS A 192 6.46 -12.32 -13.11
N THR A 193 6.79 -11.03 -13.20
CA THR A 193 8.16 -10.51 -13.01
C THR A 193 8.70 -10.80 -11.60
N SER A 194 7.83 -11.08 -10.62
CA SER A 194 8.24 -11.48 -9.27
C SER A 194 8.74 -12.93 -9.19
N ALA A 195 8.56 -13.77 -10.23
CA ALA A 195 8.77 -15.22 -10.16
C ALA A 195 10.18 -15.63 -9.70
N THR A 196 11.22 -15.10 -10.35
CA THR A 196 12.62 -15.45 -10.08
C THR A 196 13.07 -14.91 -8.74
N VAL A 197 12.81 -13.63 -8.48
CA VAL A 197 13.19 -12.95 -7.25
C VAL A 197 12.48 -13.51 -6.02
N THR A 198 11.26 -14.04 -6.18
CA THR A 198 10.54 -14.75 -5.11
C THR A 198 11.31 -16.00 -4.65
N ARG A 199 12.01 -16.71 -5.54
CA ARG A 199 12.83 -17.88 -5.15
C ARG A 199 14.00 -17.44 -4.26
N THR A 200 14.73 -16.40 -4.68
CA THR A 200 15.81 -15.80 -3.88
C THR A 200 15.31 -15.36 -2.50
N LEU A 201 14.15 -14.71 -2.44
CA LEU A 201 13.53 -14.26 -1.19
C LEU A 201 13.16 -15.43 -0.27
N VAL A 202 12.58 -16.50 -0.84
CA VAL A 202 12.23 -17.72 -0.11
C VAL A 202 13.48 -18.39 0.46
N ASP A 203 14.52 -18.56 -0.34
CA ASP A 203 15.76 -19.21 0.09
C ASP A 203 16.43 -18.41 1.23
N PHE A 204 16.45 -17.08 1.12
CA PHE A 204 16.93 -16.20 2.20
C PHE A 204 16.16 -16.41 3.51
N PHE A 205 14.83 -16.45 3.48
CA PHE A 205 14.03 -16.65 4.69
C PHE A 205 14.14 -18.06 5.28
N VAL A 206 14.33 -19.08 4.44
CA VAL A 206 14.59 -20.46 4.92
C VAL A 206 15.94 -20.53 5.60
N GLU A 207 16.98 -19.93 5.00
CA GLU A 207 18.33 -19.88 5.56
C GLU A 207 18.37 -19.16 6.93
N HIS A 208 17.62 -18.07 7.08
CA HIS A 208 17.59 -17.27 8.32
C HIS A 208 16.41 -17.61 9.24
N ARG A 209 15.83 -18.81 9.09
CA ARG A 209 14.68 -19.23 9.90
C ARG A 209 15.01 -19.15 11.40
N GLY A 210 14.14 -18.50 12.15
CA GLY A 210 14.27 -18.31 13.60
C GLY A 210 15.21 -17.19 14.03
N GLN A 211 15.91 -16.52 13.10
CA GLN A 211 16.82 -15.41 13.41
C GLN A 211 16.12 -14.03 13.37
N LEU A 212 14.97 -13.96 12.70
CA LEU A 212 14.15 -12.76 12.56
C LEU A 212 12.79 -12.98 13.21
N LYS A 213 12.26 -11.94 13.87
CA LYS A 213 10.93 -11.95 14.48
C LYS A 213 9.82 -11.55 13.51
N VAL A 214 10.18 -11.08 12.31
CA VAL A 214 9.24 -10.60 11.30
C VAL A 214 8.22 -11.68 10.96
N GLN A 215 6.95 -11.31 10.91
CA GLN A 215 5.87 -12.23 10.56
C GLN A 215 5.63 -12.18 9.05
N LEU A 216 5.72 -13.32 8.38
CA LEU A 216 5.53 -13.37 6.94
C LEU A 216 4.07 -13.61 6.58
N ALA A 217 3.54 -12.82 5.66
CA ALA A 217 2.20 -12.99 5.09
C ALA A 217 2.29 -12.97 3.56
N TRP A 218 1.65 -13.93 2.90
CA TRP A 218 1.76 -14.18 1.47
C TRP A 218 0.36 -14.26 0.84
N PRO A 219 -0.24 -13.15 0.43
CA PRO A 219 -1.54 -13.20 -0.25
C PRO A 219 -1.46 -14.03 -1.54
N GLY A 220 -2.55 -14.73 -1.85
CA GLY A 220 -2.73 -15.45 -3.11
C GLY A 220 -3.28 -14.57 -4.23
N ASN A 221 -4.09 -15.16 -5.09
CA ASN A 221 -4.81 -14.47 -6.17
C ASN A 221 -6.08 -13.78 -5.64
N ILE A 222 -5.91 -12.61 -5.02
CA ILE A 222 -6.98 -11.94 -4.26
C ILE A 222 -7.61 -10.76 -5.00
N MET A 223 -6.96 -10.21 -6.03
CA MET A 223 -7.37 -8.93 -6.60
C MET A 223 -8.72 -9.02 -7.30
N GLN A 224 -9.08 -10.18 -7.87
CA GLN A 224 -10.42 -10.42 -8.41
C GLN A 224 -11.54 -10.26 -7.37
N HIS A 225 -11.27 -10.57 -6.09
CA HIS A 225 -12.24 -10.42 -5.00
C HIS A 225 -12.29 -8.97 -4.55
N VAL A 226 -11.12 -8.36 -4.32
CA VAL A 226 -10.99 -6.95 -3.93
C VAL A 226 -11.63 -6.02 -4.96
N ASN A 227 -11.41 -6.29 -6.25
CA ASN A 227 -11.97 -5.51 -7.35
C ASN A 227 -13.52 -5.50 -7.37
N ARG A 228 -14.20 -6.54 -6.87
CA ARG A 228 -15.67 -6.59 -6.87
C ARG A 228 -16.28 -5.47 -6.03
N TYR A 229 -15.75 -5.26 -4.83
CA TYR A 229 -16.21 -4.20 -3.94
C TYR A 229 -15.97 -2.81 -4.56
N TRP A 230 -14.74 -2.54 -5.02
CA TRP A 230 -14.40 -1.23 -5.57
C TRP A 230 -15.10 -0.92 -6.90
N LYS A 231 -15.39 -1.95 -7.72
CA LYS A 231 -16.19 -1.79 -8.93
C LYS A 231 -17.61 -1.30 -8.63
N ASN A 232 -18.22 -1.74 -7.53
CA ASN A 232 -19.53 -1.25 -7.07
C ASN A 232 -19.47 0.21 -6.59
N LYS A 233 -18.29 0.72 -6.24
CA LYS A 233 -18.06 2.14 -5.93
C LYS A 233 -17.61 2.93 -7.18
N HIS A 234 -17.86 2.40 -8.37
CA HIS A 234 -17.49 2.98 -9.67
C HIS A 234 -15.99 3.21 -9.87
N LEU A 235 -15.15 2.45 -9.17
CA LEU A 235 -13.71 2.44 -9.33
C LEU A 235 -13.27 1.15 -10.03
N SER A 236 -12.94 1.24 -11.32
CA SER A 236 -12.58 0.08 -12.15
C SER A 236 -11.29 0.28 -12.94
N PRO A 237 -10.13 0.53 -12.28
CA PRO A 237 -8.85 0.59 -12.96
C PRO A 237 -8.43 -0.81 -13.45
N LYS A 238 -7.44 -0.85 -14.34
CA LYS A 238 -6.74 -2.11 -14.66
C LYS A 238 -6.11 -2.73 -13.40
N ARG A 239 -5.62 -1.88 -12.49
CA ARG A 239 -4.98 -2.25 -11.23
C ARG A 239 -5.32 -1.24 -10.14
N LEU A 240 -5.85 -1.72 -9.02
CA LEU A 240 -5.93 -0.93 -7.79
C LEU A 240 -4.54 -0.73 -7.19
N SER A 241 -4.32 0.41 -6.54
CA SER A 241 -3.06 0.69 -5.85
C SER A 241 -2.88 -0.16 -4.59
N THR A 242 -1.63 -0.27 -4.13
CA THR A 242 -1.32 -0.84 -2.81
C THR A 242 -2.01 -0.08 -1.69
N GLY A 243 -2.16 1.24 -1.80
CA GLY A 243 -2.75 2.07 -0.76
C GLY A 243 -4.22 1.74 -0.50
N ILE A 244 -5.03 1.66 -1.56
CA ILE A 244 -6.45 1.31 -1.42
C ILE A 244 -6.65 -0.17 -1.05
N LEU A 245 -5.72 -1.05 -1.44
CA LEU A 245 -5.67 -2.42 -0.94
C LEU A 245 -5.41 -2.45 0.58
N MET A 246 -4.47 -1.67 1.09
CA MET A 246 -4.23 -1.58 2.54
C MET A 246 -5.45 -1.02 3.29
N TYR A 247 -6.17 -0.04 2.73
CA TYR A 247 -7.46 0.39 3.28
C TYR A 247 -8.46 -0.78 3.38
N THR A 248 -8.57 -1.58 2.31
CA THR A 248 -9.45 -2.76 2.28
C THR A 248 -9.11 -3.73 3.40
N LEU A 249 -7.83 -4.04 3.60
CA LEU A 249 -7.38 -4.94 4.67
C LEU A 249 -7.60 -4.34 6.07
N ALA A 250 -7.27 -3.06 6.24
CA ALA A 250 -7.45 -2.34 7.50
C ALA A 250 -8.92 -2.31 7.93
N SER A 251 -9.86 -2.18 7.00
CA SER A 251 -11.31 -2.13 7.31
C SER A 251 -11.81 -3.31 8.13
N ALA A 252 -11.22 -4.50 7.98
CA ALA A 252 -11.63 -5.71 8.68
C ALA A 252 -11.14 -5.78 10.13
N VAL A 253 -10.09 -5.04 10.49
CA VAL A 253 -9.41 -5.16 11.79
C VAL A 253 -9.33 -3.84 12.57
N CYS A 254 -9.63 -2.69 11.95
CA CYS A 254 -9.49 -1.36 12.53
C CYS A 254 -10.85 -0.72 12.77
N GLU A 255 -11.12 -0.20 13.97
CA GLU A 255 -12.35 0.53 14.31
C GLU A 255 -12.44 1.91 13.66
N GLU A 256 -11.30 2.56 13.40
CA GLU A 256 -11.18 3.85 12.74
C GLU A 256 -9.89 3.88 11.89
N ILE A 257 -9.95 4.47 10.70
CA ILE A 257 -8.81 4.54 9.76
C ILE A 257 -8.46 5.98 9.43
N HIS A 258 -7.19 6.33 9.63
CA HIS A 258 -6.59 7.59 9.21
C HIS A 258 -5.60 7.34 8.07
N LEU A 259 -5.70 8.14 7.02
CA LEU A 259 -4.94 8.05 5.79
C LEU A 259 -3.93 9.20 5.71
N TYR A 260 -2.67 8.85 5.47
CA TYR A 260 -1.57 9.79 5.33
C TYR A 260 -0.82 9.50 4.02
N GLY A 261 -0.36 10.53 3.30
CA GLY A 261 0.42 10.32 2.07
C GLY A 261 -0.38 9.78 0.89
N PHE A 262 -1.70 10.06 0.85
CA PHE A 262 -2.59 9.75 -0.26
C PHE A 262 -2.86 11.04 -1.07
N TRP A 263 -1.88 11.43 -1.87
CA TRP A 263 -1.98 12.60 -2.75
C TRP A 263 -1.22 12.32 -4.05
N PRO A 264 -1.92 12.01 -5.16
CA PRO A 264 -1.27 11.55 -6.39
C PRO A 264 -0.95 12.69 -7.37
N PHE A 265 -0.71 13.92 -6.88
CA PHE A 265 -0.46 15.09 -7.72
C PHE A 265 0.90 15.73 -7.39
N GLY A 266 1.48 16.41 -8.38
CA GLY A 266 2.82 17.00 -8.30
C GLY A 266 2.90 18.39 -7.70
N PHE A 267 1.85 18.84 -7.02
CA PHE A 267 1.79 20.16 -6.37
C PHE A 267 1.13 20.04 -5.00
N ASP A 268 1.51 20.89 -4.07
CA ASP A 268 0.88 20.97 -2.75
C ASP A 268 -0.55 21.55 -2.86
N PRO A 269 -1.56 20.94 -2.21
CA PRO A 269 -2.95 21.41 -2.30
C PRO A 269 -3.16 22.85 -1.76
N HIS A 270 -2.31 23.30 -0.83
CA HIS A 270 -2.43 24.58 -0.16
C HIS A 270 -1.47 25.64 -0.72
N THR A 271 -0.18 25.32 -0.86
CA THR A 271 0.84 26.28 -1.32
C THR A 271 0.99 26.33 -2.84
N ARG A 272 0.51 25.29 -3.54
CA ARG A 272 0.72 25.06 -4.98
C ARG A 272 2.18 24.93 -5.40
N GLU A 273 3.09 24.79 -4.44
CA GLU A 273 4.50 24.49 -4.72
C GLU A 273 4.66 23.06 -5.24
N ASP A 274 5.72 22.83 -6.03
CA ASP A 274 6.03 21.52 -6.58
C ASP A 274 6.27 20.48 -5.47
N LEU A 275 5.62 19.32 -5.61
CA LEU A 275 5.82 18.15 -4.75
C LEU A 275 6.49 17.01 -5.53
N PRO A 276 7.44 16.29 -4.91
CA PRO A 276 7.92 15.04 -5.47
C PRO A 276 6.81 13.98 -5.41
N TYR A 277 6.97 12.92 -6.22
CA TYR A 277 6.01 11.81 -6.20
C TYR A 277 6.07 11.06 -4.87
N HIS A 278 7.27 10.74 -4.39
CA HIS A 278 7.47 10.13 -3.07
C HIS A 278 8.08 11.10 -2.05
N TYR A 279 7.74 10.93 -0.77
CA TYR A 279 8.37 11.68 0.32
C TYR A 279 9.87 11.39 0.49
N TYR A 280 10.32 10.25 -0.04
CA TYR A 280 11.72 9.82 0.01
C TYR A 280 12.48 10.08 -1.29
N ASP A 281 11.87 10.75 -2.27
CA ASP A 281 12.60 11.24 -3.43
C ASP A 281 13.53 12.40 -3.00
N LYS A 282 14.63 12.61 -3.72
CA LYS A 282 15.55 13.71 -3.42
C LYS A 282 14.83 15.05 -3.62
N LYS A 283 15.12 16.05 -2.78
CA LYS A 283 14.56 17.40 -2.92
C LYS A 283 14.81 17.95 -4.34
N GLY A 284 13.78 18.49 -4.97
CA GLY A 284 13.84 18.98 -6.36
C GLY A 284 13.63 17.91 -7.44
N THR A 285 13.40 16.64 -7.06
CA THR A 285 12.98 15.61 -8.03
C THR A 285 11.64 15.99 -8.63
N LYS A 286 11.58 16.12 -9.96
CA LYS A 286 10.33 16.43 -10.67
C LYS A 286 9.32 15.30 -10.52
N PHE A 287 8.06 15.68 -10.33
CA PHE A 287 6.95 14.74 -10.33
C PHE A 287 6.90 13.97 -11.66
N THR A 288 6.51 12.69 -11.60
CA THR A 288 6.46 11.82 -12.77
C THR A 288 5.18 11.01 -12.79
N THR A 289 4.48 11.06 -13.93
CA THR A 289 3.22 10.33 -14.16
C THR A 289 3.43 8.92 -14.70
N LYS A 290 4.65 8.57 -15.14
CA LYS A 290 4.98 7.23 -15.66
C LYS A 290 4.63 6.12 -14.68
N TRP A 291 4.81 6.34 -13.38
CA TRP A 291 4.50 5.35 -12.34
C TRP A 291 2.99 5.17 -12.11
N GLN A 292 2.16 6.10 -12.60
CA GLN A 292 0.71 6.06 -12.46
C GLN A 292 -0.01 5.43 -13.65
N GLU A 293 0.64 5.26 -14.81
CA GLU A 293 -0.02 4.87 -16.08
C GLU A 293 -0.80 3.53 -15.99
N SER A 294 -0.39 2.64 -15.08
CA SER A 294 -1.07 1.36 -14.84
C SER A 294 -2.18 1.42 -13.78
N HIS A 295 -2.31 2.54 -13.07
CA HIS A 295 -3.27 2.78 -11.99
C HIS A 295 -4.23 3.93 -12.37
N GLN A 296 -5.27 4.15 -11.58
CA GLN A 296 -6.11 5.36 -11.67
C GLN A 296 -6.05 6.13 -10.34
N LEU A 297 -4.84 6.50 -9.91
CA LEU A 297 -4.65 7.12 -8.60
C LEU A 297 -5.48 8.40 -8.37
N PRO A 298 -5.66 9.29 -9.37
CA PRO A 298 -6.57 10.43 -9.21
C PRO A 298 -8.02 10.01 -8.92
N ALA A 299 -8.52 8.94 -9.55
CA ALA A 299 -9.87 8.43 -9.30
C ALA A 299 -9.97 7.75 -7.92
N GLU A 300 -8.94 7.01 -7.50
CA GLU A 300 -8.85 6.48 -6.13
C GLU A 300 -8.88 7.62 -5.10
N PHE A 301 -8.10 8.68 -5.33
CA PHE A 301 -8.07 9.85 -4.46
C PHE A 301 -9.44 10.53 -4.35
N GLN A 302 -10.12 10.75 -5.48
CA GLN A 302 -11.46 11.33 -5.47
C GLN A 302 -12.45 10.51 -4.63
N LEU A 303 -12.37 9.17 -4.72
CA LEU A 303 -13.21 8.30 -3.92
C LEU A 303 -12.85 8.38 -2.42
N LEU A 304 -11.55 8.36 -2.08
CA LEU A 304 -11.08 8.50 -0.70
C LEU A 304 -11.44 9.87 -0.10
N TYR A 305 -11.40 10.92 -0.91
CA TYR A 305 -11.81 12.28 -0.51
C TYR A 305 -13.32 12.36 -0.24
N ARG A 306 -14.15 11.72 -1.07
CA ARG A 306 -15.58 11.59 -0.79
C ARG A 306 -15.84 10.82 0.52
N MET A 307 -15.15 9.70 0.70
CA MET A 307 -15.22 8.90 1.93
C MET A 307 -14.78 9.70 3.16
N HIS A 308 -13.85 10.64 3.01
CA HIS A 308 -13.49 11.59 4.05
C HIS A 308 -14.64 12.52 4.43
N GLY A 309 -15.33 13.10 3.44
CA GLY A 309 -16.52 13.93 3.66
C GLY A 309 -17.68 13.16 4.31
N GLU A 310 -17.83 11.86 4.00
CA GLU A 310 -18.82 10.98 4.62
C GLU A 310 -18.45 10.50 6.04
N GLY A 311 -17.25 10.84 6.53
CA GLY A 311 -16.76 10.45 7.85
C GLY A 311 -16.29 9.00 7.94
N LEU A 312 -16.03 8.32 6.82
CA LEU A 312 -15.61 6.91 6.77
C LEU A 312 -14.12 6.72 7.07
N ALA A 313 -13.28 7.68 6.69
CA ALA A 313 -11.85 7.68 6.94
C ALA A 313 -11.33 9.12 7.04
N LYS A 314 -10.35 9.38 7.90
CA LYS A 314 -9.71 10.71 7.97
C LYS A 314 -8.62 10.79 6.91
N LEU A 315 -8.79 11.60 5.86
CA LEU A 315 -7.76 11.84 4.86
C LEU A 315 -6.96 13.10 5.23
N THR A 316 -5.70 12.93 5.63
CA THR A 316 -4.83 14.03 6.04
C THR A 316 -4.06 14.59 4.85
N LEU A 317 -4.29 15.87 4.53
CA LEU A 317 -3.69 16.60 3.40
C LEU A 317 -2.88 17.83 3.82
N SER A 318 -2.69 18.03 5.13
CA SER A 318 -2.02 19.19 5.70
C SER A 318 -1.04 18.77 6.80
N ARG A 319 -0.29 19.74 7.33
CA ARG A 319 0.62 19.53 8.46
C ARG A 319 -0.15 19.07 9.70
N CYS A 320 0.42 18.14 10.44
CA CYS A 320 -0.10 17.73 11.74
C CYS A 320 0.37 18.66 12.86
N ALA A 321 -0.36 18.66 13.97
CA ALA A 321 -0.14 19.52 15.13
C ALA A 321 0.77 18.89 16.19
#